data_AF-A0A933R577-F1
#
_entry.id   AF-A0A933R577-F1
#
_cell.length_a   1.000
_cell.length_b   1.000
_cell.length_c   1.000
_cell.angle_alpha   90.00
_cell.angle_beta   90.00
_cell.angle_gamma   90.00
#
_symmetry.space_group_name_H-M   'P 1'
#
loop_
_entity.id
_entity.type
_entity.pdbx_description
1 polymer ?
#
loop_
_entity_poly.entity_id
_entity_poly.type
_entity_poly.pdbx_seq_one_letter_code
_entity_poly.pdbx_strand_id
1 'polypeptide(L)'
;MDANFSVSKCNLTLYFNPNETGDASLCMQMFFEEKKSKGYSVPNFEEDFFRKFANSRKSVGLVFEYDDIGFAIGFIEEVLDMKYESNGNSGDIEMLVRFLREMEQWYSGYHTIH
;
A
#
# COMPACT_ATOMS: atom_id res chain seq x y z
N MET A 1 -0.59 9.45 -1.50
CA MET A 1 -0.86 8.19 -0.77
C MET A 1 -0.14 8.24 0.55
N ASP A 2 -0.81 7.87 1.63
CA ASP A 2 -0.25 7.75 2.98
C ASP A 2 -0.50 6.33 3.53
N ALA A 3 0.30 5.88 4.48
CA ALA A 3 0.24 4.54 5.06
C ALA A 3 0.30 4.61 6.59
N ASN A 4 -0.57 3.85 7.25
CA ASN A 4 -0.60 3.76 8.71
C ASN A 4 -0.68 2.30 9.13
N PHE A 5 0.16 1.90 10.08
CA PHE A 5 0.12 0.57 10.67
C PHE A 5 -0.39 0.64 12.11
N SER A 6 -1.45 -0.14 12.39
CA SER A 6 -2.01 -0.26 13.73
C SER A 6 -1.52 -1.55 14.39
N VAL A 7 -0.57 -1.42 15.33
CA VAL A 7 -0.06 -2.57 16.09
C VAL A 7 -1.16 -3.27 16.89
N SER A 8 -2.09 -2.51 17.48
CA SER A 8 -3.17 -3.08 18.30
C SER A 8 -4.22 -3.83 17.48
N LYS A 9 -4.39 -3.48 16.20
CA LYS A 9 -5.33 -4.14 15.29
C LYS A 9 -4.65 -5.10 14.31
N CYS A 10 -3.31 -5.13 14.30
CA CYS A 10 -2.50 -5.89 13.34
C CYS A 10 -2.92 -5.65 11.88
N ASN A 11 -3.19 -4.38 11.52
CA ASN A 11 -3.60 -4.03 10.16
C ASN A 11 -2.86 -2.80 9.63
N LEU A 12 -2.76 -2.73 8.30
CA LEU A 12 -2.16 -1.64 7.57
C LEU A 12 -3.26 -0.94 6.77
N THR A 13 -3.40 0.37 6.94
CA THR A 13 -4.34 1.17 6.15
C THR A 13 -3.59 2.06 5.17
N LEU A 14 -3.92 1.94 3.88
CA LEU A 14 -3.47 2.84 2.83
C LEU A 14 -4.53 3.91 2.57
N TYR A 15 -4.15 5.18 2.70
CA TYR A 15 -5.02 6.31 2.46
C TYR A 15 -4.71 6.96 1.11
N PHE A 16 -5.76 7.09 0.30
CA PHE A 16 -5.69 7.68 -1.03
C PHE A 16 -6.52 8.95 -1.10
N ASN A 17 -5.94 9.98 -1.71
CA ASN A 17 -6.65 11.19 -2.11
C ASN A 17 -7.57 10.91 -3.31
N PRO A 18 -8.74 11.57 -3.43
CA PRO A 18 -9.62 11.38 -4.59
C PRO A 18 -8.95 11.63 -5.94
N ASN A 19 -7.92 12.47 -5.98
CA ASN A 19 -7.21 12.84 -7.21
C ASN A 19 -6.19 11.79 -7.64
N GLU A 20 -5.85 10.81 -6.80
CA GLU A 20 -4.89 9.75 -7.11
C GLU A 20 -5.55 8.36 -7.21
N THR A 21 -6.83 8.21 -6.85
CA THR A 21 -7.52 6.89 -6.84
C THR A 21 -7.59 6.23 -8.21
N GLY A 22 -7.67 7.01 -9.30
CA GLY A 22 -7.66 6.46 -10.66
C GLY A 22 -6.35 5.74 -10.97
N ASP A 23 -5.24 6.46 -10.88
CA ASP A 23 -3.89 5.93 -11.15
C ASP A 23 -3.51 4.84 -10.14
N ALA A 24 -3.81 5.06 -8.85
CA ALA A 24 -3.56 4.08 -7.80
C ALA A 24 -4.36 2.78 -8.02
N SER A 25 -5.61 2.88 -8.48
CA SER A 25 -6.42 1.70 -8.78
C SER A 25 -5.85 0.90 -9.95
N LEU A 26 -5.39 1.58 -11.00
CA LEU A 26 -4.79 0.91 -12.15
C LEU A 26 -3.48 0.21 -11.74
N CYS A 27 -2.61 0.94 -11.02
CA CYS A 27 -1.35 0.41 -10.50
C CYS A 27 -1.60 -0.81 -9.59
N MET A 28 -2.56 -0.72 -8.65
CA MET A 28 -2.88 -1.82 -7.74
C MET A 28 -3.46 -3.02 -8.47
N GLN A 29 -4.28 -2.81 -9.51
CA GLN A 29 -4.82 -3.90 -10.31
C GLN A 29 -3.69 -4.63 -11.08
N MET A 30 -2.77 -3.89 -11.69
CA MET A 30 -1.61 -4.47 -12.38
C MET A 30 -0.74 -5.29 -11.42
N PHE A 31 -0.40 -4.71 -10.26
CA PHE A 31 0.36 -5.39 -9.22
C PHE A 31 -0.35 -6.64 -8.70
N PHE A 32 -1.67 -6.56 -8.49
CA PHE A 32 -2.51 -7.69 -8.08
C PHE A 32 -2.45 -8.84 -9.09
N GLU A 33 -2.67 -8.54 -10.37
CA GLU A 33 -2.67 -9.54 -11.44
C GLU A 33 -1.28 -10.17 -11.60
N GLU A 34 -0.21 -9.37 -11.51
CA GLU A 34 1.16 -9.86 -11.54
C GLU A 34 1.47 -10.81 -10.38
N LYS A 35 1.19 -10.41 -9.12
CA LYS A 35 1.45 -11.26 -7.95
C LYS A 35 0.65 -12.57 -8.01
N LYS A 36 -0.62 -12.48 -8.43
CA LYS A 36 -1.48 -13.64 -8.63
C LYS A 36 -0.91 -14.58 -9.71
N SER A 37 -0.44 -14.05 -10.83
CA SER A 37 0.15 -14.84 -11.92
C SER A 37 1.43 -15.59 -11.49
N LYS A 38 2.20 -15.01 -10.56
CA LYS A 38 3.42 -15.60 -9.99
C LYS A 38 3.12 -16.58 -8.83
N GLY A 39 1.86 -16.78 -8.47
CA GLY A 39 1.44 -17.68 -7.40
C GLY A 39 1.63 -17.13 -5.98
N TYR A 40 1.81 -15.82 -5.83
CA TYR A 40 1.82 -15.19 -4.51
C TYR A 40 0.41 -15.09 -3.93
N SER A 41 0.32 -15.04 -2.60
CA SER A 41 -0.94 -14.68 -1.92
C SER A 41 -1.33 -13.25 -2.27
N VAL A 42 -2.63 -13.04 -2.53
CA VAL A 42 -3.19 -11.73 -2.85
C VAL A 42 -4.52 -11.55 -2.09
N PRO A 43 -4.89 -10.31 -1.74
CA PRO A 43 -6.13 -10.02 -1.03
C PRO A 43 -7.37 -10.46 -1.84
N ASN A 44 -8.42 -10.89 -1.14
CA ASN A 44 -9.68 -11.24 -1.80
C ASN A 44 -10.56 -10.00 -2.03
N PHE A 45 -10.36 -9.33 -3.16
CA PHE A 45 -11.18 -8.17 -3.53
C PHE A 45 -12.54 -8.57 -4.12
N GLU A 46 -13.55 -7.71 -3.93
CA GLU A 46 -14.84 -7.83 -4.61
C GLU A 46 -14.68 -7.71 -6.15
N GLU A 47 -15.59 -8.33 -6.91
CA GLU A 47 -15.58 -8.37 -8.38
C GLU A 47 -15.47 -6.98 -9.04
N ASP A 48 -15.99 -5.94 -8.40
CA ASP A 48 -16.00 -4.56 -8.90
C ASP A 48 -15.08 -3.61 -8.11
N PHE A 49 -14.20 -4.14 -7.27
CA PHE A 49 -13.39 -3.36 -6.34
C PHE A 49 -12.61 -2.24 -7.05
N PHE A 50 -11.78 -2.58 -8.04
CA PHE A 50 -10.94 -1.60 -8.75
C PHE A 50 -11.80 -0.55 -9.47
N ARG A 51 -12.93 -0.95 -10.07
CA ARG A 51 -13.85 0.00 -10.70
C ARG A 51 -14.43 0.97 -9.67
N LYS A 52 -14.86 0.48 -8.50
CA LYS A 52 -15.40 1.33 -7.42
C LYS A 52 -14.31 2.25 -6.84
N PHE A 53 -13.10 1.71 -6.67
CA PHE A 53 -11.96 2.44 -6.13
C PHE A 53 -11.53 3.58 -7.06
N ALA A 54 -11.32 3.30 -8.35
CA ALA A 54 -10.96 4.30 -9.36
C ALA A 54 -11.98 5.45 -9.45
N ASN A 55 -13.27 5.13 -9.32
CA ASN A 55 -14.36 6.11 -9.39
C ASN A 55 -14.69 6.78 -8.05
N SER A 56 -13.94 6.49 -6.99
CA SER A 56 -14.17 7.13 -5.69
C SER A 56 -13.85 8.61 -5.75
N ARG A 57 -14.87 9.45 -5.54
CA ARG A 57 -14.71 10.91 -5.40
C ARG A 57 -14.38 11.35 -3.97
N LYS A 58 -14.04 10.40 -3.10
CA LYS A 58 -13.76 10.62 -1.69
C LYS A 58 -12.41 10.02 -1.35
N SER A 59 -11.81 10.53 -0.28
CA SER A 59 -10.63 9.87 0.29
C SER A 59 -11.01 8.44 0.69
N VAL A 60 -10.18 7.49 0.32
CA VAL A 60 -10.40 6.06 0.55
C VAL A 60 -9.30 5.54 1.47
N GLY A 61 -9.70 4.88 2.55
CA GLY A 61 -8.81 4.07 3.37
C GLY A 61 -9.00 2.59 3.01
N LEU A 62 -7.99 1.97 2.42
CA LEU A 62 -7.96 0.53 2.16
C LEU A 62 -7.27 -0.16 3.33
N VAL A 63 -7.99 -1.02 4.03
CA VAL A 63 -7.49 -1.75 5.19
C VAL A 63 -7.04 -3.14 4.74
N PHE A 64 -5.79 -3.47 5.04
CA PHE A 64 -5.18 -4.76 4.83
C PHE A 64 -4.94 -5.43 6.18
N GLU A 65 -5.62 -6.55 6.39
CA GLU A 65 -5.44 -7.38 7.57
C GLU A 65 -4.05 -8.05 7.57
N TYR A 66 -3.68 -8.66 8.69
CA TYR A 66 -2.34 -9.22 8.91
C TYR A 66 -1.81 -10.06 7.74
N ASP A 67 -2.64 -10.97 7.20
CA ASP A 67 -2.27 -11.88 6.10
C ASP A 67 -2.01 -11.15 4.77
N ASP A 68 -2.55 -9.93 4.62
CA ASP A 68 -2.46 -9.10 3.42
C ASP A 68 -1.45 -7.94 3.58
N ILE A 69 -0.82 -7.77 4.74
CA ILE A 69 0.18 -6.71 4.96
C ILE A 69 1.33 -6.82 3.96
N GLY A 70 1.79 -8.03 3.66
CA GLY A 70 2.87 -8.25 2.68
C GLY A 70 2.51 -7.75 1.29
N PHE A 71 1.24 -7.88 0.90
CA PHE A 71 0.74 -7.31 -0.37
C PHE A 71 0.76 -5.78 -0.32
N ALA A 72 0.28 -5.17 0.76
CA ALA A 72 0.27 -3.72 0.91
C ALA A 72 1.67 -3.10 0.93
N ILE A 73 2.63 -3.75 1.61
CA ILE A 73 4.04 -3.34 1.61
C ILE A 73 4.61 -3.40 0.20
N GLY A 74 4.46 -4.53 -0.49
CA GLY A 74 4.97 -4.67 -1.86
C GLY A 74 4.32 -3.69 -2.84
N PHE A 75 3.05 -3.32 -2.61
CA PHE A 75 2.40 -2.29 -3.41
C PHE A 75 2.97 -0.89 -3.12
N ILE A 76 3.31 -0.56 -1.86
CA ILE A 76 4.01 0.69 -1.54
C ILE A 76 5.36 0.76 -2.25
N GLU A 77 6.14 -0.33 -2.25
CA GLU A 77 7.42 -0.42 -2.95
C GLU A 77 7.26 -0.16 -4.46
N GLU A 78 6.27 -0.79 -5.10
CA GLU A 78 5.97 -0.58 -6.51
C GLU A 78 5.62 0.89 -6.82
N VAL A 79 4.80 1.52 -5.98
CA VAL A 79 4.43 2.93 -6.12
C VAL A 79 5.65 3.84 -5.96
N LEU A 80 6.57 3.50 -5.05
CA LEU A 80 7.82 4.24 -4.87
C LEU A 80 8.69 4.15 -6.12
N ASP A 81 8.90 2.94 -6.66
CA ASP A 81 9.71 2.73 -7.86
C ASP A 81 9.18 3.54 -9.05
N MET A 82 7.86 3.51 -9.29
CA MET A 82 7.23 4.32 -10.34
C MET A 82 7.44 5.83 -10.14
N LYS A 83 7.34 6.33 -8.90
CA LYS A 83 7.48 7.75 -8.58
C LYS A 83 8.94 8.23 -8.61
N TYR A 84 9.89 7.36 -8.31
CA TYR A 84 11.32 7.66 -8.43
C TYR A 84 11.74 7.85 -9.89
N GLU A 85 11.20 7.04 -10.80
CA GLU A 85 11.46 7.15 -12.24
C GLU A 85 10.87 8.42 -12.86
N SER A 86 9.75 8.95 -12.32
CA SER A 86 9.05 10.11 -12.86
C SER A 86 9.60 11.47 -12.38
N ASN A 87 10.76 11.51 -11.73
CA ASN A 87 11.52 12.72 -11.36
C ASN A 87 10.83 13.62 -10.31
N GLY A 88 10.47 13.10 -9.12
CA GLY A 88 9.75 13.86 -8.10
C GLY A 88 10.29 13.71 -6.68
N ASN A 89 11.16 14.61 -6.25
CA ASN A 89 11.41 14.85 -4.83
C ASN A 89 10.13 15.45 -4.22
N SER A 90 9.19 14.60 -3.83
CA SER A 90 7.89 14.96 -3.27
C SER A 90 7.79 14.42 -1.85
N GLY A 91 7.18 15.19 -0.93
CA GLY A 91 7.05 14.79 0.48
C GLY A 91 6.35 13.43 0.69
N ASP A 92 5.53 13.01 -0.27
CA ASP A 92 4.87 11.70 -0.27
C ASP A 92 5.87 10.53 -0.37
N ILE A 93 6.95 10.68 -1.14
CA ILE A 93 8.00 9.65 -1.26
C ILE A 93 8.73 9.50 0.08
N GLU A 94 9.13 10.62 0.69
CA GLU A 94 9.82 10.59 1.99
C GLU A 94 8.95 9.97 3.08
N MET A 95 7.65 10.26 3.09
CA MET A 95 6.69 9.68 4.03
C MET A 95 6.57 8.16 3.88
N LEU A 96 6.42 7.66 2.65
CA LEU A 96 6.31 6.21 2.39
C LEU A 96 7.63 5.47 2.67
N VAL A 97 8.78 6.05 2.32
CA VAL A 97 10.09 5.48 2.66
C VAL A 97 10.29 5.41 4.17
N ARG A 98 9.90 6.46 4.91
CA ARG A 98 9.95 6.44 6.38
C ARG A 98 9.06 5.34 6.95
N PHE A 99 7.82 5.21 6.44
CA PHE A 99 6.90 4.16 6.85
C PHE A 99 7.50 2.75 6.64
N LEU A 100 8.10 2.48 5.48
CA LEU A 100 8.73 1.17 5.23
C LEU A 100 9.86 0.86 6.21
N ARG A 101 10.68 1.86 6.58
CA ARG A 101 11.74 1.70 7.60
C ARG A 101 11.17 1.42 8.99
N GLU A 102 10.09 2.09 9.37
CA GLU A 102 9.40 1.84 10.64
C GLU A 102 8.84 0.40 10.69
N MET A 103 8.27 -0.09 9.59
CA MET A 103 7.82 -1.47 9.47
C MET A 103 8.98 -2.46 9.56
N GLU A 104 10.10 -2.20 8.89
CA GLU A 104 11.30 -3.04 8.97
C GLU A 104 11.84 -3.12 10.41
N GLN A 105 11.88 -2.00 11.14
CA GLN A 105 12.27 -1.96 12.55
C GLN A 105 11.33 -2.75 13.45
N TRP A 106 10.02 -2.68 13.17
CA TRP A 106 9.02 -3.45 13.88
C TRP A 106 9.17 -4.96 13.61
N TYR A 107 9.32 -5.37 12.35
CA TYR A 107 9.52 -6.77 11.95
C TYR A 107 10.85 -7.37 12.45
N SER A 108 11.93 -6.57 12.45
CA SER A 108 13.25 -7.00 12.94
C SER A 108 13.35 -7.11 14.46
N GLY A 109 12.27 -6.79 15.19
CA GLY A 109 12.22 -6.96 16.64
C GLY A 109 13.05 -5.94 17.41
N TYR A 110 13.34 -4.75 16.85
CA TYR A 110 14.01 -3.67 17.59
C TYR A 110 13.16 -3.08 18.76
N HIS A 111 11.96 -3.62 18.99
CA HIS A 111 11.17 -3.43 20.22
C HIS A 111 11.32 -4.58 21.24
N THR A 112 12.29 -5.48 21.06
CA THR A 112 12.81 -6.25 22.19
C THR A 112 13.83 -5.39 22.93
N ILE A 113 13.42 -4.97 24.13
CA ILE A 113 14.19 -4.26 25.16
C ILE A 113 14.08 -2.72 25.10
N HIS A 114 13.12 -2.16 25.85
CA HIS A 114 13.40 -1.36 27.04
C HIS A 114 12.18 -1.28 27.96
#